data_AF-A0A933DE49-F1
#
_entry.id   AF-A0A933DE49-F1
#
_cell.length_a   1.000
_cell.length_b   1.000
_cell.length_c   1.000
_cell.angle_alpha   90.00
_cell.angle_beta   90.00
_cell.angle_gamma   90.00
#
_symmetry.space_group_name_H-M   'P 1'
#
loop_
_entity.id
_entity.type
_entity.pdbx_description
1 polymer ?
#
loop_
_entity_poly.entity_id
_entity_poly.type
_entity_poly.pdbx_seq_one_letter_code
_entity_poly.pdbx_strand_id
1 'polypeptide(L)' 'SLSMTSIIIGFILFRFFDILKPFPISWVEKKLTGGMGVVMDDVVAGVFAASLLHLIQNWGWI' A
#
# COMPACT_ATOMS: atom_id res chain seq x y z
N SER A 1 -13.83 8.18 -11.65
CA SER A 1 -13.91 9.48 -10.94
C SER A 1 -13.37 9.29 -9.54
N LEU A 2 -12.73 10.29 -8.93
CA LEU A 2 -12.28 10.18 -7.53
C LEU A 2 -13.54 10.18 -6.64
N SER A 3 -14.02 8.99 -6.27
CA SER A 3 -15.21 8.83 -5.42
C SER A 3 -14.79 8.69 -3.96
N MET A 4 -15.66 9.08 -3.01
CA MET A 4 -15.41 8.86 -1.58
C MET A 4 -15.15 7.39 -1.27
N THR A 5 -15.78 6.48 -2.00
CA THR A 5 -15.55 5.03 -1.95
C THR A 5 -14.10 4.69 -2.31
N SER A 6 -13.52 5.31 -3.34
CA SER A 6 -12.14 5.08 -3.75
C SER A 6 -11.14 5.52 -2.68
N ILE A 7 -11.42 6.63 -1.98
CA ILE A 7 -10.58 7.14 -0.89
C ILE A 7 -10.63 6.18 0.31
N ILE A 8 -11.82 5.73 0.69
CA ILE A 8 -12.00 4.79 1.80
C ILE A 8 -11.34 3.44 1.49
N ILE A 9 -11.56 2.89 0.28
CA ILE A 9 -10.93 1.64 -0.15
C ILE A 9 -9.42 1.78 -0.19
N GLY A 10 -8.88 2.86 -0.78
CA GLY A 10 -7.44 3.13 -0.81
C GLY A 10 -6.83 3.23 0.59
N PHE A 11 -7.50 3.88 1.53
CA PHE A 11 -7.05 3.99 2.92
C PHE A 11 -7.05 2.64 3.64
N ILE A 12 -8.11 1.83 3.48
CA ILE A 12 -8.19 0.49 4.07
C ILE A 12 -7.10 -0.41 3.50
N LEU A 13 -6.89 -0.38 2.18
CA LEU A 13 -5.83 -1.14 1.52
C LEU A 13 -4.44 -0.73 2.00
N PHE A 14 -4.17 0.58 2.10
CA PHE A 14 -2.92 1.09 2.64
C PHE A 14 -2.68 0.57 4.07
N ARG A 15 -3.67 0.71 4.95
CA ARG A 15 -3.61 0.23 6.34
C ARG A 15 -3.39 -1.29 6.41
N PHE A 16 -4.00 -2.04 5.49
CA PHE A 16 -3.84 -3.49 5.41
C PHE A 16 -2.41 -3.89 5.03
N PHE A 17 -1.81 -3.23 4.02
CA PHE A 17 -0.44 -3.50 3.59
C PHE A 17 0.60 -3.05 4.61
N ASP A 18 0.38 -1.91 5.26
CA ASP A 18 1.20 -1.37 6.36
C ASP A 18 1.27 -2.34 7.56
N ILE A 19 0.14 -2.97 7.93
CA ILE A 19 0.09 -3.92 9.06
C ILE A 19 0.63 -5.31 8.68
N LEU A 20 0.30 -5.84 7.50
CA LEU A 20 0.67 -7.20 7.11
C LEU A 20 2.14 -7.34 6.72
N LYS A 21 2.79 -6.25 6.29
CA LYS A 21 4.17 -6.25 5.78
C LYS A 21 4.52 -7.49 4.95
N PRO A 22 3.71 -7.84 3.92
CA PRO A 22 3.95 -9.04 3.14
C PRO A 22 5.35 -8.98 2.51
N PHE A 23 6.01 -10.14 2.43
CA PHE A 23 7.28 -10.27 1.71
C PHE A 23 7.10 -9.68 0.29
N PRO A 24 7.88 -8.68 -0.16
CA PRO A 24 9.29 -8.38 0.17
C PRO A 24 9.53 -7.19 1.12
N ILE A 25 8.48 -6.60 1.69
CA ILE A 25 8.55 -5.37 2.49
C ILE A 25 9.42 -5.57 3.75
N SER A 26 9.17 -6.65 4.49
CA SER A 26 9.97 -7.03 5.66
C SER A 26 11.43 -7.41 5.33
N TRP A 27 11.73 -7.76 4.07
CA TRP A 27 13.10 -8.01 3.61
C TRP A 27 13.86 -6.71 3.36
N VAL A 28 13.18 -5.69 2.82
CA VAL A 28 13.74 -4.33 2.67
C VAL A 28 13.98 -3.69 4.04
N GLU A 29 13.03 -3.81 4.98
CA GLU A 29 13.19 -3.35 6.36
C GLU A 29 14.38 -4.03 7.06
N LYS A 30 14.58 -5.34 6.86
CA LYS A 30 15.75 -6.07 7.40
C LYS A 30 17.06 -5.70 6.73
N LYS A 31 17.04 -5.25 5.47
CA LYS A 31 18.25 -4.93 4.69
C LYS A 31 18.66 -3.46 4.82
N LEU A 32 17.68 -2.57 5.04
CA LEU A 32 17.86 -1.16 5.36
C LEU A 32 17.60 -0.96 6.86
N THR A 33 18.60 -1.28 7.68
CA THR A 33 18.50 -1.09 9.13
C THR A 33 18.46 0.40 9.50
N GLY A 34 17.41 0.81 10.22
CA GLY A 34 17.24 2.18 10.72
C GLY A 34 16.02 2.92 10.15
N GLY A 35 15.95 4.24 10.35
CA GLY A 35 14.78 5.06 9.97
C GLY A 35 14.44 5.06 8.47
N MET A 36 15.41 4.75 7.60
CA MET A 36 15.14 4.60 6.15
C MET A 36 14.30 3.35 5.84
N GLY A 37 14.43 2.27 6.63
CA GLY A 37 13.62 1.07 6.46
C GLY A 37 12.13 1.33 6.68
N VAL A 38 11.81 2.12 7.70
CA VAL A 38 10.42 2.50 8.04
C VAL A 38 9.81 3.39 6.97
N VAL A 39 10.53 4.39 6.47
CA VAL A 39 10.01 5.27 5.41
C VAL A 39 9.81 4.49 4.10
N MET A 40 10.72 3.56 3.79
CA MET A 40 10.58 2.73 2.59
C MET A 40 9.42 1.73 2.72
N ASP A 41 9.14 1.24 3.92
CA ASP A 41 7.98 0.40 4.25
C ASP A 41 6.67 1.13 3.92
N ASP A 42 6.49 2.36 4.45
CA ASP A 42 5.34 3.22 4.17
C ASP A 42 5.16 3.50 2.66
N VAL A 43 6.26 3.77 1.94
CA VAL A 43 6.23 4.04 0.50
C VAL A 43 5.78 2.80 -0.28
N VAL A 44 6.30 1.62 0.06
CA VAL A 44 5.93 0.39 -0.65
C VAL A 44 4.47 0.02 -0.37
N ALA A 45 4.01 0.15 0.88
CA ALA A 45 2.60 -0.03 1.22
C ALA A 45 1.69 0.92 0.41
N GLY A 46 2.10 2.18 0.24
CA GLY A 46 1.42 3.17 -0.59
C GLY A 46 1.33 2.78 -2.06
N VAL A 47 2.42 2.30 -2.66
CA VAL A 47 2.46 1.85 -4.06
C VAL A 47 1.57 0.63 -4.28
N PHE A 48 1.58 -0.33 -3.36
CA PHE A 48 0.70 -1.51 -3.42
C PHE A 48 -0.77 -1.13 -3.33
N ALA A 49 -1.13 -0.26 -2.37
CA ALA A 49 -2.48 0.23 -2.23
C ALA A 49 -2.97 0.97 -3.48
N ALA A 50 -2.14 1.84 -4.04
CA ALA A 50 -2.45 2.57 -5.27
C ALA A 50 -2.62 1.64 -6.48
N SER A 51 -1.73 0.66 -6.64
CA SER A 51 -1.79 -0.31 -7.75
C SER A 51 -3.05 -1.17 -7.68
N LEU A 52 -3.41 -1.62 -6.47
CA LEU A 52 -4.61 -2.42 -6.27
C LEU A 52 -5.88 -1.58 -6.44
N LEU A 53 -5.90 -0.34 -5.93
CA LEU A 53 -7.01 0.58 -6.16
C LEU A 53 -7.21 0.85 -7.66
N HIS A 54 -6.12 1.03 -8.41
CA HIS A 54 -6.16 1.22 -9.85
C HIS A 54 -6.71 -0.02 -10.57
N LEU A 55 -6.32 -1.23 -10.14
CA LEU A 55 -6.89 -2.49 -10.64
C LEU A 55 -8.40 -2.60 -10.38
N ILE A 56 -8.86 -2.25 -9.18
CA ILE A 56 -10.29 -2.33 -8.81
C ILE A 56 -11.10 -1.31 -9.64
N GLN A 57 -10.58 -0.10 -9.83
CA GLN A 57 -11.19 0.90 -10.72
C GLN A 57 -11.26 0.42 -12.17
N ASN A 58 -10.18 -0.16 -12.68
CA ASN A 58 -10.11 -0.63 -14.06
C ASN A 58 -11.00 -1.86 -14.31
N TRP A 59 -11.27 -2.66 -13.27
CA TRP A 59 -12.22 -3.78 -13.34
C TRP A 59 -13.70 -3.36 -13.33
N GLY A 60 -14.01 -2.06 -13.25
CA GLY A 60 -15.37 -1.54 -13.25
C GLY A 60 -16.16 -1.82 -11.97
N TRP A 61 -15.47 -2.19 -10.90
CA TRP A 61 -16.07 -2.39 -9.57
C TRP A 61 -16.40 -1.06 -8.86
N ILE A 62 -15.84 0.07 -9.32
CA ILE A 62 -16.04 1.42 -8.76
C ILE A 62 -16.04 2.50 -9.84
#